data_AF-A0A550CJV1-F1
#
_entry.id   AF-A0A550CJV1-F1
#
_cell.length_a   1.000
_cell.length_b   1.000
_cell.length_c   1.000
_cell.angle_alpha   90.00
_cell.angle_beta   90.00
_cell.angle_gamma   90.00
#
_symmetry.space_group_name_H-M   'P 1'
#
loop_
_entity.id
_entity.type
_entity.pdbx_description
1 polymer ?
#
loop_
_entity_poly.entity_id
_entity_poly.type
_entity_poly.pdbx_seq_one_letter_code
_entity_poly.pdbx_strand_id
1 'polypeptide(L)'
;MTNSLLQRLAHEAKTLYFFTRSDFMSILVPISTFALCTVAYDTPLTASRVLCTVFWIWIHLLQFCVSNQTASPDEDAQNKPWRPLPAHRITIHDARVLRWALLPICALICIAYDLRAIAFWFPVAIIMHNELKLDSHWATRNVLNALAYCMFDIGATSVARGYHSLASAKASNTHILTFLIILSTIQAQDFRDEEGDRTANRRTIPIVFPWSGRITMLLIMAFWSGYIAVRGELPTLLAAAILAGGTFVGGRFYALNDAASDQKSYLYYNIWLAVVRVAPFIRR
;
A
#
# COMPACT_ATOMS: atom_id res chain seq x y z
N MET A 1 20.17 31.09 18.14
CA MET A 1 18.76 30.87 17.75
C MET A 1 18.61 29.96 16.53
N THR A 2 19.47 30.05 15.51
CA THR A 2 19.39 29.19 14.30
C THR A 2 19.60 27.70 14.59
N ASN A 3 20.56 27.35 15.47
CA ASN A 3 20.83 25.96 15.84
C ASN A 3 19.64 25.26 16.55
N SER A 4 18.85 25.97 17.35
CA SER A 4 17.71 25.38 18.05
C SER A 4 16.50 25.16 17.13
N LEU A 5 16.28 26.02 16.13
CA LEU A 5 15.23 25.82 15.12
C LEU A 5 15.56 24.62 14.22
N LEU A 6 16.80 24.52 13.75
CA LEU A 6 17.24 23.39 12.92
C LEU A 6 17.14 22.06 13.65
N GLN A 7 17.52 22.02 14.94
CA GLN A 7 17.37 20.82 15.77
C GLN A 7 15.90 20.40 15.93
N ARG A 8 14.99 21.36 16.13
CA ARG A 8 13.55 21.08 16.19
C ARG A 8 13.02 20.55 14.86
N LEU A 9 13.32 21.22 13.75
CA LEU A 9 12.89 20.77 12.43
C LEU A 9 13.42 19.37 12.09
N ALA A 10 14.68 19.08 12.41
CA ALA A 10 15.26 17.77 12.23
C ALA A 10 14.58 16.70 13.10
N HIS A 11 14.23 17.04 14.35
CA HIS A 11 13.48 16.15 15.23
C HIS A 11 12.10 15.83 14.66
N GLU A 12 11.35 16.84 14.22
CA GLU A 12 10.02 16.66 13.64
C GLU A 12 10.05 15.87 12.33
N ALA A 13 10.95 16.21 11.41
CA ALA A 13 11.12 15.48 10.15
C ALA A 13 11.44 13.99 10.39
N LYS A 14 12.30 13.71 11.37
CA LYS A 14 12.61 12.33 11.78
C LYS A 14 11.42 11.62 12.41
N THR A 15 10.59 12.33 13.18
CA THR A 15 9.34 11.79 13.75
C THR A 15 8.34 11.42 12.66
N LEU A 16 8.11 12.30 11.66
CA LEU A 16 7.24 12.00 10.52
C LEU A 16 7.77 10.85 9.66
N TYR A 17 9.09 10.77 9.47
CA TYR A 17 9.73 9.64 8.81
C TYR A 17 9.47 8.34 9.59
N PHE A 18 9.62 8.32 10.91
CA PHE A 18 9.37 7.13 11.72
C PHE A 18 7.89 6.69 11.73
N PHE A 19 6.93 7.59 11.51
CA PHE A 19 5.54 7.17 11.29
C PHE A 19 5.41 6.31 10.04
N THR A 20 6.12 6.65 8.96
CA THR A 20 5.90 6.08 7.62
C THR A 20 6.96 5.07 7.19
N ARG A 21 8.07 4.94 7.93
CA ARG A 21 9.27 4.15 7.57
C ARG A 21 8.97 2.73 7.10
N SER A 22 8.08 1.99 7.77
CA SER A 22 7.74 0.62 7.40
C SER A 22 7.14 0.52 6.00
N ASP A 23 6.51 1.60 5.55
CA ASP A 23 5.63 1.60 4.40
C ASP A 23 6.24 2.28 3.17
N PHE A 24 7.52 2.65 3.25
CA PHE A 24 8.26 3.15 2.10
C PHE A 24 8.34 2.11 0.99
N MET A 25 8.72 0.87 1.34
CA MET A 25 8.93 -0.20 0.37
C MET A 25 7.65 -0.98 0.04
N SER A 26 6.60 -0.89 0.86
CA SER A 26 5.31 -1.54 0.61
C SER A 26 4.30 -0.64 -0.10
N ILE A 27 4.36 0.69 0.12
CA ILE A 27 3.39 1.65 -0.44
C ILE A 27 4.10 2.74 -1.23
N LEU A 28 4.94 3.57 -0.60
CA LEU A 28 5.42 4.81 -1.23
C LEU A 28 6.14 4.54 -2.56
N VAL A 29 7.13 3.64 -2.56
CA VAL A 29 7.91 3.31 -3.75
C VAL A 29 7.05 2.57 -4.78
N PRO A 30 6.34 1.47 -4.45
CA PRO A 30 5.53 0.76 -5.44
C PRO A 30 4.44 1.62 -6.10
N ILE A 31 3.69 2.41 -5.32
CA ILE A 31 2.65 3.30 -5.85
C ILE A 31 3.27 4.40 -6.72
N SER A 32 4.39 4.99 -6.29
CA SER A 32 5.09 6.00 -7.10
C SER A 32 5.56 5.42 -8.42
N THR A 33 6.22 4.26 -8.42
CA THR A 33 6.67 3.59 -9.64
C THR A 33 5.49 3.28 -10.55
N PHE A 34 4.42 2.70 -10.01
CA PHE A 34 3.22 2.38 -10.77
C PHE A 34 2.60 3.63 -11.44
N ALA A 35 2.35 4.68 -10.66
CA ALA A 35 1.77 5.92 -11.18
C ALA A 35 2.66 6.56 -12.24
N LEU A 36 3.96 6.70 -11.97
CA LEU A 36 4.90 7.35 -12.88
C LEU A 36 5.08 6.54 -14.18
N CYS A 37 5.19 5.21 -14.13
CA CYS A 37 5.25 4.38 -15.33
C CYS A 37 3.96 4.45 -16.15
N THR A 38 2.81 4.46 -15.48
CA THR A 38 1.50 4.60 -16.14
C THR A 38 1.40 5.92 -16.90
N VAL A 39 1.87 7.01 -16.29
CA VAL A 39 1.83 8.35 -16.90
C VAL A 39 2.90 8.52 -17.97
N ALA A 40 4.13 8.07 -17.73
CA ALA A 40 5.23 8.17 -18.69
C ALA A 40 4.95 7.44 -20.01
N TYR A 41 3.99 6.51 -20.01
CA TYR A 41 3.56 5.79 -21.20
C TYR A 41 2.98 6.72 -22.29
N ASP A 42 2.20 7.72 -21.90
CA ASP A 42 1.48 8.63 -22.82
C ASP A 42 1.77 10.13 -22.59
N THR A 43 2.38 10.48 -21.46
CA THR A 43 2.55 11.87 -21.03
C THR A 43 3.97 12.10 -20.51
N PRO A 44 4.68 13.15 -20.95
CA PRO A 44 6.01 13.45 -20.42
C PRO A 44 5.95 13.84 -18.94
N LEU A 45 6.84 13.27 -18.14
CA LEU A 45 6.99 13.59 -16.73
C LEU A 45 7.94 14.78 -16.53
N THR A 46 7.52 15.73 -15.70
CA THR A 46 8.37 16.82 -15.22
C THR A 46 8.81 16.55 -13.79
N ALA A 47 9.94 17.13 -13.36
CA ALA A 47 10.40 17.00 -11.98
C ALA A 47 9.34 17.44 -10.96
N SER A 48 8.60 18.53 -11.27
CA SER A 48 7.50 19.00 -10.43
C SER A 48 6.39 17.95 -10.28
N ARG A 49 5.95 17.31 -11.37
CA ARG A 49 4.92 16.24 -11.31
C ARG A 49 5.37 15.06 -10.48
N VAL A 50 6.64 14.63 -10.64
CA VAL A 50 7.23 13.56 -9.83
C VAL A 50 7.21 13.92 -8.35
N LEU A 51 7.70 15.10 -7.98
CA LEU A 51 7.74 15.57 -6.59
C LEU A 51 6.34 15.70 -5.99
N CYS A 52 5.39 16.29 -6.72
CA CYS A 52 3.99 16.41 -6.27
C CYS A 52 3.34 15.04 -6.08
N THR A 53 3.61 14.07 -6.95
CA THR A 53 3.07 12.71 -6.84
C THR A 53 3.62 12.00 -5.61
N VAL A 54 4.94 12.01 -5.42
CA VAL A 54 5.58 11.38 -4.25
C VAL A 54 5.12 12.04 -2.96
N PHE A 55 5.00 13.38 -2.94
CA PHE A 55 4.48 14.10 -1.78
C PHE A 55 3.01 13.75 -1.50
N TRP A 56 2.17 13.69 -2.54
CA TRP A 56 0.75 13.33 -2.40
C TRP A 56 0.61 11.92 -1.82
N ILE A 57 1.37 10.94 -2.30
CA ILE A 57 1.36 9.59 -1.73
C ILE A 57 1.83 9.62 -0.28
N TRP A 58 2.94 10.31 0.01
CA TRP A 58 3.53 10.35 1.35
C TRP A 58 2.61 11.01 2.37
N ILE A 59 1.94 12.11 2.06
CA ILE A 59 1.07 12.80 3.02
C ILE A 59 -0.19 11.98 3.35
N HIS A 60 -0.76 11.27 2.38
CA HIS A 60 -1.90 10.36 2.61
C HIS A 60 -1.47 9.08 3.34
N LEU A 61 -0.25 8.58 3.06
CA LEU A 61 0.35 7.49 3.83
C LEU A 61 0.59 7.92 5.28
N LEU A 62 1.09 9.14 5.52
CA LEU A 62 1.27 9.70 6.85
C LEU A 62 -0.06 9.80 7.59
N GLN A 63 -1.13 10.27 6.94
CA GLN A 63 -2.48 10.31 7.52
C GLN A 63 -2.91 8.92 8.01
N PHE A 64 -2.77 7.89 7.18
CA PHE A 64 -3.09 6.52 7.57
C PHE A 64 -2.19 6.02 8.71
N CYS A 65 -0.87 6.20 8.62
CA CYS A 65 0.08 5.72 9.62
C CYS A 65 -0.13 6.37 10.99
N VAL A 66 -0.29 7.70 11.07
CA VAL A 66 -0.56 8.39 12.34
C VAL A 66 -1.89 7.90 12.93
N SER A 67 -2.89 7.70 12.07
CA SER A 67 -4.18 7.13 12.48
C SER A 67 -4.03 5.71 13.06
N ASN A 68 -3.41 4.79 12.34
CA ASN A 68 -3.23 3.42 12.81
C ASN A 68 -2.42 3.34 14.13
N GLN A 69 -1.31 4.08 14.21
CA GLN A 69 -0.41 4.05 15.38
C GLN A 69 -1.02 4.68 16.63
N THR A 70 -1.93 5.65 16.47
CA THR A 70 -2.66 6.24 17.62
C THR A 70 -3.81 5.37 18.12
N ALA A 71 -4.28 4.41 17.31
CA ALA A 71 -5.34 3.47 17.68
C ALA A 71 -4.83 2.31 18.54
N SER A 72 -3.62 1.80 18.25
CA SER A 72 -3.02 0.66 18.93
C SER A 72 -1.55 0.91 19.35
N PRO A 73 -1.27 1.90 20.23
CA PRO A 73 0.10 2.22 20.63
C PRO A 73 0.81 1.08 21.38
N ASP A 74 0.06 0.27 22.15
CA ASP A 74 0.63 -0.84 22.93
C ASP A 74 1.07 -2.01 22.04
N GLU A 75 0.35 -2.26 20.94
CA GLU A 75 0.74 -3.25 19.91
C GLU A 75 2.07 -2.82 19.26
N ASP A 76 2.20 -1.54 18.98
CA ASP A 76 3.41 -0.97 18.39
C ASP A 76 4.60 -0.97 19.35
N ALA A 77 4.37 -0.80 20.65
CA ALA A 77 5.43 -0.88 21.64
C ALA A 77 6.09 -2.26 21.68
N GLN A 78 5.30 -3.31 21.48
CA GLN A 78 5.78 -4.70 21.45
C GLN A 78 6.47 -5.03 20.12
N ASN A 79 5.83 -4.71 18.99
CA ASN A 79 6.29 -5.17 17.67
C ASN A 79 7.29 -4.21 17.00
N LYS A 80 7.16 -2.91 17.26
CA LYS A 80 7.85 -1.83 16.53
C LYS A 80 8.28 -0.71 17.49
N PRO A 81 9.15 -0.99 18.48
CA PRO A 81 9.53 -0.03 19.52
C PRO A 81 10.23 1.23 18.99
N TRP A 82 10.68 1.21 17.74
CA TRP A 82 11.26 2.37 17.07
C TRP A 82 10.23 3.38 16.53
N ARG A 83 8.92 3.06 16.54
CA ARG A 83 7.85 3.96 16.09
C ARG A 83 7.76 5.20 17.01
N PRO A 84 7.23 6.34 16.50
CA PRO A 84 7.26 7.61 17.23
C PRO A 84 6.67 7.60 18.64
N LEU A 85 5.55 6.90 18.84
CA LEU A 85 4.85 6.82 20.12
C LEU A 85 5.63 5.94 21.13
N PRO A 86 5.97 4.67 20.82
CA PRO A 86 6.82 3.86 21.69
C PRO A 86 8.20 4.48 21.98
N ALA A 87 8.81 5.14 20.98
CA ALA A 87 10.11 5.79 21.12
C ALA A 87 10.03 7.17 21.81
N HIS A 88 8.86 7.56 22.32
CA HIS A 88 8.62 8.82 23.03
C HIS A 88 9.08 10.08 22.27
N ARG A 89 8.99 10.06 20.93
CA ARG A 89 9.36 11.20 20.08
C ARG A 89 8.27 12.26 20.00
N ILE A 90 7.02 11.85 20.25
CA ILE A 90 5.81 12.65 20.23
C ILE A 90 4.85 12.09 21.31
N THR A 91 4.08 12.95 21.95
CA THR A 91 3.06 12.50 22.93
C THR A 91 1.86 11.90 22.20
N ILE A 92 1.10 11.03 22.88
CA ILE A 92 -0.16 10.50 22.32
C ILE A 92 -1.19 11.60 22.05
N HIS A 93 -1.19 12.66 22.87
CA HIS A 93 -2.04 13.83 22.67
C HIS A 93 -1.71 14.51 21.34
N ASP A 94 -0.44 14.86 21.13
CA ASP A 94 -0.02 15.59 19.93
C ASP A 94 -0.14 14.74 18.66
N ALA A 95 0.09 13.43 18.76
CA ALA A 95 -0.15 12.50 17.67
C ALA A 95 -1.64 12.42 17.29
N ARG A 96 -2.56 12.51 18.26
CA ARG A 96 -4.01 12.59 18.00
C ARG A 96 -4.41 13.92 17.38
N VAL A 97 -3.81 15.04 17.82
CA VAL A 97 -4.00 16.33 17.16
C VAL A 97 -3.55 16.25 15.70
N LEU A 98 -2.37 15.68 15.45
CA LEU A 98 -1.85 15.46 14.10
C LEU A 98 -2.77 14.55 13.27
N ARG A 99 -3.27 13.44 13.82
CA ARG A 99 -4.25 12.54 13.17
C ARG A 99 -5.45 13.32 12.64
N TRP A 100 -6.08 14.11 13.50
CA TRP A 100 -7.31 14.84 13.16
C TRP A 100 -7.03 16.04 12.25
N ALA A 101 -5.86 16.66 12.33
CA ALA A 101 -5.45 17.72 11.42
C ALA A 101 -5.15 17.19 10.00
N LEU A 102 -4.57 15.99 9.87
CA LEU A 102 -4.23 15.41 8.57
C LEU A 102 -5.47 15.08 7.72
N LEU A 103 -6.61 14.79 8.33
CA LEU A 103 -7.88 14.53 7.64
C LEU A 103 -8.32 15.69 6.72
N PRO A 104 -8.60 16.91 7.24
CA PRO A 104 -8.96 18.04 6.40
C PRO A 104 -7.81 18.49 5.49
N ILE A 105 -6.54 18.38 5.90
CA ILE A 105 -5.39 18.72 5.05
C ILE A 105 -5.37 17.84 3.79
N CYS A 106 -5.46 16.52 3.95
CA CYS A 106 -5.44 15.59 2.82
C CYS A 106 -6.68 15.74 1.93
N ALA A 107 -7.85 15.97 2.54
CA ALA A 107 -9.08 16.26 1.78
C ALA A 107 -8.95 17.54 0.94
N LEU A 108 -8.39 18.62 1.48
CA LEU A 108 -8.15 19.86 0.75
C LEU A 108 -7.12 19.68 -0.38
N ILE A 109 -6.05 18.91 -0.15
CA ILE A 109 -5.10 18.54 -1.21
C ILE A 109 -5.83 17.78 -2.32
N CYS A 110 -6.66 16.79 -1.99
CA CYS A 110 -7.46 16.07 -2.98
C CYS A 110 -8.41 16.99 -3.75
N ILE A 111 -9.12 17.90 -3.07
CA ILE A 111 -10.02 18.88 -3.70
C ILE A 111 -9.25 19.78 -4.66
N ALA A 112 -8.04 20.22 -4.29
CA ALA A 112 -7.18 20.99 -5.19
C ALA A 112 -7.00 20.23 -6.51
N TYR A 113 -6.58 18.95 -6.46
CA TYR A 113 -6.42 18.11 -7.66
C TYR A 113 -7.73 17.58 -8.29
N ASP A 114 -8.91 18.11 -7.90
CA ASP A 114 -10.24 17.66 -8.34
C ASP A 114 -10.56 16.18 -8.04
N LEU A 115 -9.91 15.61 -7.00
CA LEU A 115 -10.10 14.24 -6.53
C LEU A 115 -11.18 14.14 -5.45
N ARG A 116 -12.35 14.73 -5.69
CA ARG A 116 -13.42 14.88 -4.68
C ARG A 116 -13.90 13.55 -4.09
N ALA A 117 -13.97 12.49 -4.92
CA ALA A 117 -14.34 11.16 -4.44
C ALA A 117 -13.31 10.61 -3.45
N ILE A 118 -12.02 10.76 -3.71
CA ILE A 118 -10.94 10.33 -2.80
C ILE A 118 -10.94 11.22 -1.54
N ALA A 119 -11.16 12.53 -1.70
CA ALA A 119 -11.27 13.47 -0.58
C ALA A 119 -12.34 13.05 0.44
N PHE A 120 -13.42 12.40 -0.01
CA PHE A 120 -14.47 11.87 0.84
C PHE A 120 -14.18 10.44 1.32
N TRP A 121 -13.90 9.51 0.41
CA TRP A 121 -13.82 8.09 0.72
C TRP A 121 -12.56 7.70 1.49
N PHE A 122 -11.44 8.42 1.32
CA PHE A 122 -10.20 8.08 2.01
C PHE A 122 -10.29 8.32 3.54
N PRO A 123 -10.79 9.49 4.03
CA PRO A 123 -11.18 9.66 5.43
C PRO A 123 -12.13 8.58 5.97
N VAL A 124 -13.18 8.25 5.22
CA VAL A 124 -14.17 7.24 5.62
C VAL A 124 -13.51 5.87 5.77
N ALA A 125 -12.65 5.48 4.81
CA ALA A 125 -11.93 4.21 4.87
C ALA A 125 -10.99 4.13 6.09
N ILE A 126 -10.33 5.23 6.46
CA ILE A 126 -9.50 5.29 7.67
C ILE A 126 -10.35 5.08 8.93
N ILE A 127 -11.51 5.75 9.00
CA ILE A 127 -12.44 5.62 10.13
C ILE A 127 -12.98 4.18 10.22
N MET A 128 -13.35 3.62 9.08
CA MET A 128 -13.78 2.22 8.97
C MET A 128 -12.69 1.25 9.45
N HIS A 129 -11.44 1.50 9.05
CA HIS A 129 -10.31 0.65 9.42
C HIS A 129 -10.04 0.68 10.93
N ASN A 130 -9.89 1.88 11.51
CA ASN A 130 -9.41 2.04 12.89
C ASN A 130 -10.53 2.12 13.93
N GLU A 131 -11.50 3.02 13.75
CA GLU A 131 -12.56 3.26 14.72
C GLU A 131 -13.60 2.15 14.74
N LEU A 132 -13.94 1.61 13.56
CA LEU A 132 -14.88 0.48 13.44
C LEU A 132 -14.19 -0.89 13.49
N LYS A 133 -12.86 -0.93 13.63
CA LYS A 133 -12.04 -2.15 13.70
C LYS A 133 -12.31 -3.12 12.55
N LEU A 134 -12.65 -2.60 11.37
CA LEU A 134 -12.90 -3.43 10.20
C LEU A 134 -11.61 -4.03 9.62
N ASP A 135 -10.45 -3.63 10.11
CA ASP A 135 -9.20 -4.35 9.89
C ASP A 135 -9.15 -5.71 10.60
N SER A 136 -9.99 -5.95 11.61
CA SER A 136 -9.88 -7.14 12.47
C SER A 136 -10.56 -8.39 11.88
N HIS A 137 -11.34 -8.25 10.81
CA HIS A 137 -11.99 -9.35 10.11
C HIS A 137 -11.43 -9.49 8.69
N TRP A 138 -11.07 -10.72 8.29
CA TRP A 138 -10.39 -11.02 7.02
C TRP A 138 -11.04 -10.36 5.79
N ALA A 139 -12.36 -10.42 5.68
CA ALA A 139 -13.06 -9.93 4.49
C ALA A 139 -12.98 -8.40 4.38
N THR A 140 -13.28 -7.70 5.48
CA THR A 140 -13.31 -6.24 5.50
C THR A 140 -11.89 -5.66 5.45
N ARG A 141 -10.91 -6.33 6.08
CA ARG A 141 -9.48 -6.00 5.94
C ARG A 141 -9.06 -6.04 4.47
N ASN A 142 -9.34 -7.14 3.77
CA ASN A 142 -8.94 -7.30 2.37
C ASN A 142 -9.60 -6.26 1.47
N VAL A 143 -10.91 -6.03 1.64
CA VAL A 143 -11.66 -5.04 0.87
C VAL A 143 -11.13 -3.62 1.14
N LEU A 144 -10.96 -3.23 2.41
CA LEU A 144 -10.45 -1.90 2.76
C LEU A 144 -9.03 -1.67 2.25
N ASN A 145 -8.16 -2.67 2.36
CA ASN A 145 -6.79 -2.55 1.84
C ASN A 145 -6.80 -2.44 0.32
N ALA A 146 -7.57 -3.26 -0.40
CA ALA A 146 -7.67 -3.17 -1.86
C ALA A 146 -8.24 -1.82 -2.33
N LEU A 147 -9.27 -1.30 -1.64
CA LEU A 147 -9.81 0.04 -1.90
C LEU A 147 -8.78 1.14 -1.62
N ALA A 148 -7.99 1.01 -0.55
CA ALA A 148 -6.92 1.95 -0.25
C ALA A 148 -5.87 1.96 -1.36
N TYR A 149 -5.39 0.79 -1.80
CA TYR A 149 -4.48 0.67 -2.95
C TYR A 149 -5.08 1.30 -4.22
N CYS A 150 -6.36 1.06 -4.50
CA CYS A 150 -7.05 1.64 -5.64
C CYS A 150 -7.12 3.18 -5.56
N MET A 151 -7.45 3.74 -4.39
CA MET A 151 -7.46 5.19 -4.17
C MET A 151 -6.06 5.80 -4.31
N PHE A 152 -5.03 5.14 -3.79
CA PHE A 152 -3.63 5.55 -3.96
C PHE A 152 -3.24 5.53 -5.44
N ASP A 153 -3.58 4.48 -6.18
CA ASP A 153 -3.26 4.33 -7.59
C ASP A 153 -3.91 5.39 -8.46
N ILE A 154 -5.23 5.58 -8.30
CA ILE A 154 -5.98 6.57 -9.05
C ILE A 154 -5.48 7.97 -8.70
N GLY A 155 -5.38 8.30 -7.39
CA GLY A 155 -4.96 9.63 -6.95
C GLY A 155 -3.54 9.98 -7.37
N ALA A 156 -2.57 9.07 -7.17
CA ALA A 156 -1.20 9.28 -7.58
C ALA A 156 -1.07 9.42 -9.11
N THR A 157 -1.78 8.60 -9.88
CA THR A 157 -1.80 8.70 -11.34
C THR A 157 -2.36 10.05 -11.78
N SER A 158 -3.48 10.50 -11.18
CA SER A 158 -4.08 11.80 -11.50
C SER A 158 -3.16 12.98 -11.17
N VAL A 159 -2.49 12.96 -10.01
CA VAL A 159 -1.50 13.98 -9.66
C VAL A 159 -0.33 13.98 -10.63
N ALA A 160 0.16 12.80 -11.02
CA ALA A 160 1.27 12.66 -11.97
C ALA A 160 0.91 13.16 -13.38
N ARG A 161 -0.33 12.97 -13.85
CA ARG A 161 -0.78 13.49 -15.16
C ARG A 161 -1.00 15.00 -15.15
N GLY A 162 -1.25 15.57 -13.99
CA GLY A 162 -1.62 16.97 -13.80
C GLY A 162 -3.12 17.20 -13.88
N TYR A 163 -3.54 18.34 -13.34
CA TYR A 163 -4.93 18.77 -13.19
C TYR A 163 -5.76 18.54 -14.48
N HIS A 164 -6.96 17.99 -14.33
CA HIS A 164 -7.99 17.81 -15.37
C HIS A 164 -7.72 16.82 -16.50
N SER A 165 -6.65 16.02 -16.44
CA SER A 165 -6.37 15.03 -17.51
C SER A 165 -6.96 13.65 -17.19
N LEU A 166 -8.01 13.25 -17.91
CA LEU A 166 -8.64 11.93 -17.78
C LEU A 166 -7.65 10.80 -18.07
N ALA A 167 -7.60 9.80 -17.17
CA ALA A 167 -6.79 8.61 -17.36
C ALA A 167 -7.10 7.95 -18.72
N SER A 168 -6.08 7.48 -19.43
CA SER A 168 -6.29 6.72 -20.67
C SER A 168 -7.10 5.45 -20.37
N ALA A 169 -7.79 4.91 -21.39
CA ALA A 169 -8.51 3.65 -21.24
C ALA A 169 -7.58 2.52 -20.75
N LYS A 170 -6.32 2.52 -21.21
CA LYS A 170 -5.29 1.60 -20.75
C LYS A 170 -4.98 1.79 -19.27
N ALA A 171 -4.75 3.01 -18.81
CA ALA A 171 -4.51 3.30 -17.39
C ALA A 171 -5.70 2.88 -16.51
N SER A 172 -6.93 3.21 -16.94
CA SER A 172 -8.16 2.86 -16.23
C SER A 172 -8.34 1.34 -16.12
N ASN A 173 -8.14 0.60 -17.22
CA ASN A 173 -8.18 -0.85 -17.22
C ASN A 173 -7.10 -1.45 -16.30
N THR A 174 -5.91 -0.87 -16.26
CA THR A 174 -4.85 -1.33 -15.36
C THR A 174 -5.18 -1.04 -13.89
N HIS A 175 -5.84 0.06 -13.56
CA HIS A 175 -6.33 0.32 -12.20
C HIS A 175 -7.33 -0.75 -11.74
N ILE A 176 -8.29 -1.10 -12.61
CA ILE A 176 -9.26 -2.17 -12.33
C ILE A 176 -8.54 -3.51 -12.15
N LEU A 177 -7.64 -3.85 -13.06
CA LEU A 177 -6.86 -5.10 -12.99
C LEU A 177 -6.04 -5.17 -11.69
N THR A 178 -5.36 -4.08 -11.34
CA THR A 178 -4.57 -3.97 -10.12
C THR A 178 -5.43 -4.12 -8.87
N PHE A 179 -6.59 -3.47 -8.84
CA PHE A 179 -7.55 -3.62 -7.75
C PHE A 179 -7.97 -5.08 -7.57
N LEU A 180 -8.32 -5.79 -8.66
CA LEU A 180 -8.74 -7.20 -8.60
C LEU A 180 -7.61 -8.12 -8.14
N ILE A 181 -6.38 -7.91 -8.64
CA ILE A 181 -5.19 -8.63 -8.19
C ILE A 181 -5.04 -8.45 -6.69
N ILE A 182 -4.92 -7.20 -6.22
CA ILE A 182 -4.71 -6.89 -4.81
C ILE A 182 -5.86 -7.42 -3.94
N LEU A 183 -7.12 -7.23 -4.32
CA LEU A 183 -8.26 -7.76 -3.56
C LEU A 183 -8.16 -9.27 -3.33
N SER A 184 -7.69 -10.01 -4.33
CA SER A 184 -7.56 -11.46 -4.28
C SER A 184 -6.25 -11.96 -3.64
N THR A 185 -5.21 -11.14 -3.61
CA THR A 185 -3.86 -11.54 -3.14
C THR A 185 -3.35 -10.80 -1.92
N ILE A 186 -4.03 -9.75 -1.43
CA ILE A 186 -3.58 -8.93 -0.29
C ILE A 186 -3.43 -9.76 0.99
N GLN A 187 -4.16 -10.88 1.08
CA GLN A 187 -4.01 -11.89 2.12
C GLN A 187 -2.57 -12.43 2.28
N ALA A 188 -1.69 -12.25 1.29
CA ALA A 188 -0.27 -12.56 1.39
C ALA A 188 0.41 -11.90 2.61
N GLN A 189 -0.03 -10.68 2.98
CA GLN A 189 0.51 -9.97 4.14
C GLN A 189 0.08 -10.62 5.47
N ASP A 190 -1.14 -11.16 5.51
CA ASP A 190 -1.69 -11.74 6.73
C ASP A 190 -0.88 -12.98 7.15
N PHE A 191 -0.29 -13.73 6.20
CA PHE A 191 0.58 -14.87 6.52
C PHE A 191 1.84 -14.44 7.27
N ARG A 192 2.44 -13.32 6.87
CA ARG A 192 3.58 -12.74 7.60
C ARG A 192 3.15 -12.23 8.97
N ASP A 193 1.95 -11.67 9.07
CA ASP A 193 1.46 -10.96 10.24
C ASP A 193 0.64 -11.87 11.19
N GLU A 194 0.59 -13.19 10.94
CA GLU A 194 -0.28 -14.14 11.65
C GLU A 194 -0.10 -14.12 13.17
N GLU A 195 1.13 -14.17 13.67
CA GLU A 195 1.42 -14.19 15.10
C GLU A 195 0.95 -12.90 15.80
N GLY A 196 1.20 -11.75 15.17
CA GLY A 196 0.73 -10.45 15.64
C GLY A 196 -0.79 -10.36 15.62
N ASP A 197 -1.43 -10.88 14.57
CA ASP A 197 -2.88 -10.91 14.44
C ASP A 197 -3.55 -11.83 15.47
N ARG A 198 -2.92 -12.98 15.81
CA ARG A 198 -3.39 -13.85 16.91
C ARG A 198 -3.34 -13.13 18.24
N THR A 199 -2.25 -12.43 18.52
CA THR A 199 -2.06 -11.66 19.77
C THR A 199 -3.08 -10.52 19.86
N ALA A 200 -3.40 -9.89 18.74
CA ALA A 200 -4.44 -8.85 18.63
C ALA A 200 -5.88 -9.40 18.54
N ASN A 201 -6.08 -10.72 18.68
CA ASN A 201 -7.37 -11.40 18.58
C ASN A 201 -8.14 -11.09 17.26
N ARG A 202 -7.40 -10.96 16.17
CA ARG A 202 -7.95 -10.72 14.82
C ARG A 202 -8.31 -12.05 14.15
N ARG A 203 -9.24 -11.98 13.20
CA ARG A 203 -9.73 -13.13 12.41
C ARG A 203 -9.31 -12.99 10.95
N THR A 204 -8.00 -13.05 10.68
CA THR A 204 -7.42 -13.00 9.33
C THR A 204 -7.40 -14.35 8.63
N ILE A 205 -7.12 -14.38 7.33
CA ILE A 205 -7.23 -15.61 6.52
C ILE A 205 -6.35 -16.75 7.05
N PRO A 206 -5.07 -16.56 7.41
CA PRO A 206 -4.24 -17.65 7.94
C PRO A 206 -4.78 -18.22 9.25
N ILE A 207 -5.50 -17.40 10.04
CA ILE A 207 -6.09 -17.83 11.32
C ILE A 207 -7.40 -18.59 11.09
N VAL A 208 -8.29 -18.07 10.21
CA VAL A 208 -9.63 -18.64 9.99
C VAL A 208 -9.61 -19.80 8.99
N PHE A 209 -8.77 -19.71 7.96
CA PHE A 209 -8.68 -20.66 6.85
C PHE A 209 -7.21 -21.02 6.55
N PRO A 210 -6.46 -21.62 7.51
CA PRO A 210 -5.02 -21.85 7.39
C PRO A 210 -4.62 -22.66 6.14
N TRP A 211 -5.41 -23.68 5.79
CA TRP A 211 -5.14 -24.53 4.63
C TRP A 211 -5.67 -23.90 3.32
N SER A 212 -6.93 -23.47 3.32
CA SER A 212 -7.55 -22.90 2.11
C SER A 212 -6.87 -21.61 1.68
N GLY A 213 -6.45 -20.74 2.61
CA GLY A 213 -5.72 -19.52 2.30
C GLY A 213 -4.45 -19.81 1.49
N ARG A 214 -3.66 -20.81 1.90
CA ARG A 214 -2.42 -21.21 1.22
C ARG A 214 -2.68 -21.75 -0.20
N ILE A 215 -3.73 -22.55 -0.36
CA ILE A 215 -4.15 -23.03 -1.69
C ILE A 215 -4.62 -21.88 -2.57
N THR A 216 -5.44 -20.97 -2.03
CA THR A 216 -5.91 -19.83 -2.81
C THR A 216 -4.75 -18.94 -3.25
N MET A 217 -3.70 -18.76 -2.44
CA MET A 217 -2.49 -18.04 -2.86
C MET A 217 -1.84 -18.69 -4.09
N LEU A 218 -1.65 -20.01 -4.09
CA LEU A 218 -1.12 -20.71 -5.26
C LEU A 218 -1.99 -20.51 -6.50
N LEU A 219 -3.29 -20.79 -6.39
CA LEU A 219 -4.21 -20.76 -7.53
C LEU A 219 -4.37 -19.34 -8.10
N ILE A 220 -4.56 -18.34 -7.23
CA ILE A 220 -4.78 -16.95 -7.63
C ILE A 220 -3.52 -16.35 -8.23
N MET A 221 -2.34 -16.59 -7.65
CA MET A 221 -1.09 -16.08 -8.21
C MET A 221 -0.78 -16.70 -9.58
N ALA A 222 -0.96 -18.01 -9.73
CA ALA A 222 -0.80 -18.68 -11.02
C ALA A 222 -1.80 -18.15 -12.06
N PHE A 223 -3.07 -17.96 -11.67
CA PHE A 223 -4.11 -17.41 -12.52
C PHE A 223 -3.74 -16.01 -13.04
N TRP A 224 -3.43 -15.06 -12.16
CA TRP A 224 -3.11 -13.69 -12.58
C TRP A 224 -1.83 -13.61 -13.40
N SER A 225 -0.81 -14.39 -13.04
CA SER A 225 0.40 -14.49 -13.84
C SER A 225 0.13 -15.01 -15.25
N GLY A 226 -0.68 -16.06 -15.39
CA GLY A 226 -1.07 -16.60 -16.69
C GLY A 226 -1.91 -15.60 -17.49
N TYR A 227 -2.89 -14.97 -16.84
CA TYR A 227 -3.75 -13.96 -17.46
C TYR A 227 -2.92 -12.79 -18.03
N ILE A 228 -2.00 -12.24 -17.26
CA ILE A 228 -1.15 -11.13 -17.67
C ILE A 228 -0.16 -11.57 -18.77
N ALA A 229 0.43 -12.75 -18.66
CA ALA A 229 1.35 -13.27 -19.68
C ALA A 229 0.65 -13.44 -21.05
N VAL A 230 -0.61 -13.90 -21.05
CA VAL A 230 -1.38 -14.14 -22.28
C VAL A 230 -2.01 -12.84 -22.83
N ARG A 231 -2.54 -11.98 -21.96
CA ARG A 231 -3.32 -10.79 -22.37
C ARG A 231 -2.52 -9.51 -22.43
N GLY A 232 -1.36 -9.44 -21.77
CA GLY A 232 -0.61 -8.20 -21.55
C GLY A 232 0.27 -7.73 -22.72
N GLU A 233 0.25 -8.42 -23.87
CA GLU A 233 1.10 -8.11 -25.03
C GLU A 233 2.59 -7.90 -24.67
N LEU A 234 3.11 -8.69 -23.73
CA LEU A 234 4.44 -8.51 -23.15
C LEU A 234 5.56 -9.14 -23.99
N PRO A 235 6.82 -8.69 -23.87
CA PRO A 235 7.97 -9.45 -24.36
C PRO A 235 8.00 -10.87 -23.78
N THR A 236 8.41 -11.86 -24.57
CA THR A 236 8.38 -13.28 -24.18
C THR A 236 9.11 -13.56 -22.86
N LEU A 237 10.29 -12.94 -22.68
CA LEU A 237 11.08 -13.09 -21.45
C LEU A 237 10.34 -12.54 -20.22
N LEU A 238 9.68 -11.39 -20.35
CA LEU A 238 8.92 -10.79 -19.26
C LEU A 238 7.67 -11.62 -18.92
N ALA A 239 6.96 -12.12 -19.93
CA ALA A 239 5.82 -13.01 -19.74
C ALA A 239 6.23 -14.30 -19.00
N ALA A 240 7.34 -14.92 -19.42
CA ALA A 240 7.90 -16.11 -18.77
C ALA A 240 8.32 -15.81 -17.32
N ALA A 241 8.96 -14.67 -17.07
CA ALA A 241 9.36 -14.25 -15.73
C ALA A 241 8.16 -14.02 -14.79
N ILE A 242 7.08 -13.41 -15.28
CA ILE A 242 5.84 -13.22 -14.51
C ILE A 242 5.19 -14.57 -14.18
N LEU A 243 5.14 -15.50 -15.14
CA LEU A 243 4.58 -16.84 -14.94
C LEU A 243 5.38 -17.64 -13.92
N ALA A 244 6.71 -17.68 -14.08
CA ALA A 244 7.61 -18.33 -13.14
C ALA A 244 7.53 -17.70 -11.75
N GLY A 245 7.53 -16.37 -11.66
CA GLY A 245 7.43 -15.63 -10.41
C GLY A 245 6.13 -15.92 -9.65
N GLY A 246 4.98 -15.87 -10.32
CA GLY A 246 3.69 -16.15 -9.67
C GLY A 246 3.58 -17.59 -9.17
N THR A 247 4.02 -18.55 -9.99
CA THR A 247 4.04 -19.97 -9.62
C THR A 247 5.00 -20.23 -8.46
N PHE A 248 6.18 -19.59 -8.48
CA PHE A 248 7.17 -19.70 -7.41
C PHE A 248 6.63 -19.14 -6.09
N VAL A 249 6.11 -17.91 -6.09
CA VAL A 249 5.61 -17.28 -4.85
C VAL A 249 4.39 -18.03 -4.31
N GLY A 250 3.43 -18.35 -5.19
CA GLY A 250 2.25 -19.14 -4.81
C GLY A 250 2.63 -20.52 -4.26
N GLY A 251 3.58 -21.21 -4.91
CA GLY A 251 4.12 -22.49 -4.46
C GLY A 251 4.83 -22.41 -3.12
N ARG A 252 5.51 -21.30 -2.82
CA ARG A 252 6.11 -21.08 -1.50
C ARG A 252 5.07 -20.96 -0.40
N PHE A 253 4.02 -20.14 -0.60
CA PHE A 253 2.93 -20.03 0.40
C PHE A 253 2.21 -21.36 0.63
N TYR A 254 2.10 -22.18 -0.41
CA TYR A 254 1.51 -23.51 -0.32
C TYR A 254 2.41 -24.52 0.41
N ALA A 255 3.69 -24.60 0.05
CA ALA A 255 4.58 -25.66 0.51
C ALA A 255 5.30 -25.36 1.84
N LEU A 256 5.49 -24.09 2.18
CA LEU A 256 6.20 -23.66 3.38
C LEU A 256 5.20 -23.05 4.36
N ASN A 257 5.23 -23.48 5.62
CA ASN A 257 4.22 -23.15 6.63
C ASN A 257 4.82 -22.57 7.92
N ASP A 258 6.03 -22.02 7.85
CA ASP A 258 6.70 -21.35 8.97
C ASP A 258 6.78 -19.83 8.76
N ALA A 259 6.81 -19.09 9.88
CA ALA A 259 6.80 -17.62 9.88
C ALA A 259 7.98 -17.00 9.12
N ALA A 260 9.17 -17.59 9.19
CA ALA A 260 10.35 -17.07 8.51
C ALA A 260 10.23 -17.23 6.99
N SER A 261 9.67 -18.35 6.54
CA SER A 261 9.33 -18.58 5.14
C SER A 261 8.23 -17.66 4.64
N ASP A 262 7.16 -17.44 5.42
CA ASP A 262 6.05 -16.54 5.07
C ASP A 262 6.53 -15.09 4.96
N GLN A 263 7.44 -14.63 5.83
CA GLN A 263 8.07 -13.31 5.72
C GLN A 263 8.85 -13.14 4.40
N LYS A 264 9.61 -14.17 3.99
CA LYS A 264 10.33 -14.17 2.69
C LYS A 264 9.36 -14.26 1.51
N SER A 265 8.34 -15.09 1.62
CA SER A 265 7.30 -15.23 0.58
C SER A 265 6.55 -13.91 0.38
N TYR A 266 6.27 -13.16 1.45
CA TYR A 266 5.69 -11.83 1.35
C TYR A 266 6.62 -10.83 0.65
N LEU A 267 7.93 -10.89 0.89
CA LEU A 267 8.89 -10.08 0.13
C LEU A 267 8.83 -10.39 -1.37
N TYR A 268 8.88 -11.68 -1.74
CA TYR A 268 8.79 -12.08 -3.14
C TYR A 268 7.44 -11.73 -3.77
N TYR A 269 6.35 -11.82 -2.99
CA TYR A 269 5.03 -11.34 -3.40
C TYR A 269 5.05 -9.85 -3.75
N ASN A 270 5.67 -9.00 -2.92
CA ASN A 270 5.76 -7.57 -3.22
C ASN A 270 6.57 -7.28 -4.49
N ILE A 271 7.64 -8.04 -4.73
CA ILE A 271 8.42 -7.95 -5.98
C ILE A 271 7.55 -8.35 -7.17
N TRP A 272 6.87 -9.50 -7.09
CA TRP A 272 5.95 -9.95 -8.12
C TRP A 272 4.85 -8.92 -8.39
N LEU A 273 4.22 -8.40 -7.32
CA LEU A 273 3.16 -7.40 -7.40
C LEU A 273 3.65 -6.12 -8.09
N ALA A 274 4.84 -5.64 -7.76
CA ALA A 274 5.44 -4.48 -8.42
C ALA A 274 5.65 -4.72 -9.93
N VAL A 275 6.15 -5.90 -10.30
CA VAL A 275 6.37 -6.26 -11.71
C VAL A 275 5.06 -6.35 -12.48
N VAL A 276 4.07 -7.10 -11.98
CA VAL A 276 2.81 -7.33 -12.72
C VAL A 276 1.99 -6.06 -12.91
N ARG A 277 2.10 -5.10 -11.99
CA ARG A 277 1.39 -3.82 -12.07
C ARG A 277 2.00 -2.88 -13.11
N VAL A 278 3.32 -2.92 -13.30
CA VAL A 278 4.03 -2.07 -14.28
C VAL A 278 4.11 -2.74 -15.65
N ALA A 279 4.06 -4.07 -15.71
CA ALA A 279 4.22 -4.85 -16.94
C ALA A 279 3.37 -4.36 -18.12
N PRO A 280 2.07 -3.99 -17.97
CA PRO A 280 1.27 -3.49 -19.09
C PRO A 280 1.84 -2.25 -19.79
N PHE A 281 2.75 -1.52 -19.16
CA PHE A 281 3.36 -0.30 -19.70
C PHE A 281 4.78 -0.50 -20.23
N ILE A 282 5.34 -1.72 -20.10
CA ILE A 282 6.63 -2.08 -20.69
C ILE A 282 6.40 -2.45 -22.15
N ARG A 283 6.95 -1.67 -23.09
CA ARG A 283 6.78 -1.90 -24.52
C ARG A 283 7.50 -3.17 -24.98
N ARG A 284 6.98 -3.80 -26.03
CA ARG A 284 7.70 -4.76 -26.88
C ARG A 284 8.72 -4.04 -27.75
#